data_AF-A0A257RU67-F1
#
_entry.id   AF-A0A257RU67-F1
#
_cell.length_a   1.000
_cell.length_b   1.000
_cell.length_c   1.000
_cell.angle_alpha   90.00
_cell.angle_beta   90.00
_cell.angle_gamma   90.00
#
_symmetry.space_group_name_H-M   'P 1'
#
loop_
_entity.id
_entity.type
_entity.pdbx_description
1 polymer ?
#
loop_
_entity_poly.entity_id
_entity_poly.type
_entity_poly.pdbx_seq_one_letter_code
_entity_poly.pdbx_strand_id
1 'polypeptide(L)'
;MRLALPALAAPLLLAACASSRFAGYGTPTTLTCVPYARAVSGIELTGDAWRWWDEADGRYPRAHHPVPGAVLVFRRHGAMTAGHVAVVTRVLGPREILVTQ
;
A
#
# COMPACT_ATOMS: atom_id res chain seq x y z
N MET A 1 13.16 -26.51 65.05
CA MET A 1 13.78 -25.23 64.67
C MET A 1 14.06 -25.29 63.17
N ARG A 2 13.48 -24.34 62.42
CA ARG A 2 13.74 -23.98 60.99
C ARG A 2 13.15 -24.88 59.90
N LEU A 3 11.88 -24.64 59.59
CA LEU A 3 11.38 -24.71 58.21
C LEU A 3 11.92 -23.50 57.43
N ALA A 4 12.49 -23.76 56.26
CA ALA A 4 12.82 -22.81 55.18
C ALA A 4 12.82 -23.65 53.89
N LEU A 5 12.27 -23.30 52.73
CA LEU A 5 11.77 -22.05 52.16
C LEU A 5 10.96 -22.47 50.90
N PRO A 6 9.75 -21.96 50.58
CA PRO A 6 9.12 -22.25 49.28
C PRO A 6 9.69 -21.27 48.25
N ALA A 7 10.69 -21.69 47.47
CA ALA A 7 11.29 -20.85 46.44
C ALA A 7 11.07 -21.46 45.04
N LEU A 8 9.80 -21.63 44.64
CA LEU A 8 9.44 -22.16 43.32
C LEU A 8 8.29 -21.38 42.65
N ALA A 9 8.19 -20.07 42.88
CA ALA A 9 7.13 -19.24 42.30
C ALA A 9 7.63 -17.98 41.56
N ALA A 10 8.78 -18.05 40.87
CA ALA A 10 9.34 -16.86 40.22
C ALA A 10 10.06 -17.11 38.87
N PRO A 11 9.41 -17.69 37.85
CA PRO A 11 9.73 -17.20 36.50
C PRO A 11 8.50 -16.82 35.65
N LEU A 12 7.27 -16.98 36.13
CA LEU A 12 6.07 -16.79 35.30
C LEU A 12 5.62 -15.32 35.06
N LEU A 13 6.30 -14.32 35.63
CA LEU A 13 5.86 -12.92 35.53
C LEU A 13 6.59 -12.09 34.47
N LEU A 14 7.60 -12.62 33.76
CA LEU A 14 8.32 -11.85 32.73
C LEU A 14 7.76 -12.00 31.29
N ALA A 15 6.74 -12.82 31.06
CA ALA A 15 6.20 -13.05 29.71
C ALA A 15 5.10 -12.05 29.27
N ALA A 16 4.64 -11.16 30.16
CA ALA A 16 3.45 -10.33 29.89
C ALA A 16 3.68 -9.15 28.93
N CYS A 17 4.92 -8.71 28.72
CA CYS A 17 5.22 -7.53 27.89
C CYS A 17 5.47 -7.84 26.40
N ALA A 18 5.52 -9.11 25.99
CA ALA A 18 5.77 -9.47 24.59
C ALA A 18 4.49 -9.54 23.71
N SER A 19 3.32 -9.31 24.30
CA SER A 19 2.01 -9.43 23.65
C SER A 19 1.55 -8.15 22.93
N SER A 20 2.45 -7.25 22.55
CA SER A 20 2.14 -6.19 21.58
C SER A 20 2.09 -6.78 20.18
N ARG A 21 1.15 -7.71 19.93
CA ARG A 21 0.78 -8.05 18.56
C ARG A 21 0.24 -6.76 17.96
N PHE A 22 0.98 -6.22 17.00
CA PHE A 22 0.55 -5.08 16.20
C PHE A 22 -0.87 -5.39 15.72
N ALA A 23 -1.87 -4.74 16.30
CA ALA A 23 -3.24 -4.86 15.85
C ALA A 23 -3.28 -4.15 14.50
N GLY A 24 -3.03 -4.91 13.43
CA GLY A 24 -3.19 -4.41 12.08
C GLY A 24 -4.63 -3.91 11.94
N TYR A 25 -4.80 -2.61 11.72
CA TYR A 25 -6.11 -2.07 11.38
C TYR A 25 -6.48 -2.56 9.97
N GLY A 26 -7.65 -3.16 9.83
CA GLY A 26 -8.21 -3.62 8.55
C GLY A 26 -8.14 -5.14 8.33
N THR A 27 -8.93 -5.63 7.39
CA THR A 27 -8.86 -7.01 6.91
C THR A 27 -7.63 -7.18 6.03
N PRO A 28 -6.75 -8.16 6.28
CA PRO A 28 -5.63 -8.46 5.40
C PRO A 28 -6.14 -8.66 3.97
N THR A 29 -5.62 -7.87 3.03
CA THR A 29 -6.00 -7.92 1.63
C THR A 29 -4.77 -8.17 0.77
N THR A 30 -4.95 -8.95 -0.30
CA THR A 30 -3.95 -9.13 -1.36
C THR A 30 -4.05 -8.04 -2.43
N LEU A 31 -4.92 -7.05 -2.23
CA LEU A 31 -5.12 -5.94 -3.15
C LEU A 31 -3.89 -5.04 -3.17
N THR A 32 -3.38 -4.81 -4.37
CA THR A 32 -2.27 -3.90 -4.64
C THR A 32 -2.72 -2.80 -5.60
N CYS A 33 -1.86 -1.81 -5.83
CA CYS A 33 -2.19 -0.65 -6.65
C CYS A 33 -2.68 -1.00 -8.07
N VAL A 34 -2.08 -2.02 -8.71
CA VAL A 34 -2.46 -2.45 -10.06
C VAL A 34 -3.89 -3.01 -10.12
N PRO A 35 -4.24 -4.11 -9.41
CA PRO A 35 -5.60 -4.64 -9.45
C PRO A 35 -6.66 -3.64 -8.98
N TYR A 36 -6.37 -2.77 -8.01
CA TYR A 36 -7.30 -1.71 -7.65
C TYR A 36 -7.46 -0.68 -8.77
N ALA A 37 -6.36 -0.14 -9.32
CA ALA A 37 -6.43 0.87 -10.36
C ALA A 37 -7.20 0.35 -11.59
N ARG A 38 -7.03 -0.93 -11.96
CA ARG A 38 -7.84 -1.59 -12.99
C ARG A 38 -9.32 -1.57 -12.63
N ALA A 39 -9.68 -2.00 -11.42
CA ALA A 39 -11.06 -2.07 -10.96
C ALA A 39 -11.77 -0.71 -10.95
N VAL A 40 -11.04 0.37 -10.60
CA VAL A 40 -11.62 1.72 -10.48
C VAL A 40 -11.59 2.50 -11.80
N SER A 41 -10.52 2.37 -12.60
CA SER A 41 -10.37 3.15 -13.85
C SER A 41 -10.88 2.44 -15.10
N GLY A 42 -11.07 1.12 -15.06
CA GLY A 42 -11.37 0.31 -16.25
C GLY A 42 -10.17 0.09 -17.18
N ILE A 43 -8.96 0.52 -16.81
CA ILE A 43 -7.73 0.19 -17.55
C ILE A 43 -7.44 -1.31 -17.39
N GLU A 44 -7.11 -1.98 -18.49
CA GLU A 44 -6.86 -3.43 -18.52
C GLU A 44 -5.37 -3.78 -18.61
N LEU A 45 -4.47 -2.81 -18.38
CA LEU A 45 -3.04 -3.05 -18.29
C LEU A 45 -2.68 -3.91 -17.07
N THR A 46 -1.56 -4.62 -17.14
CA THR A 46 -1.10 -5.56 -16.10
C THR A 46 0.42 -5.47 -15.94
N GLY A 47 1.01 -6.25 -15.04
CA GLY A 47 2.45 -6.20 -14.78
C GLY A 47 2.85 -5.01 -13.92
N ASP A 48 4.15 -4.68 -13.94
CA ASP A 48 4.71 -3.62 -13.10
C ASP A 48 4.10 -2.25 -13.43
N ALA A 49 3.69 -1.55 -12.39
CA ALA A 49 3.02 -0.26 -12.47
C ALA A 49 3.83 0.79 -13.27
N TRP A 50 5.16 0.82 -13.14
CA TRP A 50 5.99 1.80 -13.87
C TRP A 50 5.93 1.64 -15.40
N ARG A 51 5.60 0.44 -15.91
CA ARG A 51 5.54 0.15 -17.35
C ARG A 51 4.28 0.69 -18.01
N TRP A 52 3.25 0.97 -17.22
CA TRP A 52 1.93 1.37 -17.72
C TRP A 52 1.96 2.61 -18.59
N TRP A 53 2.91 3.53 -18.35
CA TRP A 53 3.04 4.73 -19.18
C TRP A 53 3.40 4.40 -20.63
N ASP A 54 4.27 3.42 -20.87
CA ASP A 54 4.66 3.03 -22.23
C ASP A 54 3.68 2.01 -22.81
N GLU A 55 3.16 1.09 -21.99
CA GLU A 55 2.17 0.09 -22.42
C GLU A 55 0.81 0.68 -22.78
N ALA A 56 0.49 1.88 -22.26
CA ALA A 56 -0.69 2.63 -22.65
C ALA A 56 -0.61 3.18 -24.08
N ASP A 57 0.58 3.27 -24.68
CA ASP A 57 0.74 3.86 -26.00
C ASP A 57 -0.07 3.13 -27.07
N GLY A 58 -0.83 3.88 -27.86
CA GLY A 58 -1.75 3.33 -28.86
C GLY A 58 -3.00 2.61 -28.31
N ARG A 59 -3.14 2.44 -26.99
CA ARG A 59 -4.29 1.77 -26.34
C ARG A 59 -5.13 2.73 -25.48
N TYR A 60 -4.47 3.67 -24.80
CA TYR A 60 -5.10 4.67 -23.95
C TYR A 60 -4.44 6.05 -24.20
N PRO A 61 -5.19 7.16 -24.13
CA PRO A 61 -4.60 8.49 -24.21
C PRO A 61 -3.58 8.73 -23.09
N ARG A 62 -2.44 9.33 -23.45
CA ARG A 62 -1.39 9.71 -22.50
C ARG A 62 -1.23 11.22 -22.48
N ALA A 63 -1.18 11.80 -21.28
CA ALA A 63 -0.98 13.23 -21.10
C ALA A 63 -0.32 13.51 -19.76
N HIS A 64 0.41 14.63 -19.69
CA HIS A 64 1.00 15.12 -18.44
C HIS A 64 0.03 16.02 -17.65
N HIS A 65 -1.07 16.44 -18.27
CA HIS A 65 -2.12 17.18 -17.59
C HIS A 65 -3.09 16.20 -16.92
N PRO A 66 -3.27 16.24 -15.59
CA PRO A 66 -4.14 15.31 -14.88
C PRO A 66 -5.62 15.60 -15.22
N VAL A 67 -6.42 14.54 -15.31
CA VAL A 67 -7.89 14.62 -15.42
C VAL A 67 -8.51 13.60 -14.46
N PRO A 68 -9.66 13.88 -13.84
CA PRO A 68 -10.36 12.89 -13.03
C PRO A 68 -10.62 11.60 -13.82
N GLY A 69 -10.40 10.44 -13.18
CA GLY A 69 -10.49 9.12 -13.80
C GLY A 69 -9.21 8.65 -14.51
N ALA A 70 -8.25 9.54 -14.79
CA ALA A 70 -6.95 9.13 -15.32
C ALA A 70 -6.14 8.36 -14.27
N VAL A 71 -5.22 7.52 -14.74
CA VAL A 71 -4.25 6.82 -13.90
C VAL A 71 -2.91 7.54 -13.95
N LEU A 72 -2.47 8.04 -12.81
CA LEU A 72 -1.13 8.57 -12.62
C LEU A 72 -0.13 7.42 -12.47
N VAL A 73 0.97 7.46 -13.23
CA VAL A 73 2.02 6.45 -13.20
C VAL A 73 3.29 7.01 -12.55
N PHE A 74 3.75 6.36 -11.49
CA PHE A 74 5.01 6.66 -10.83
C PHE A 74 6.13 5.74 -11.33
N ARG A 75 7.25 6.35 -11.75
CA ARG A 75 8.47 5.62 -12.11
C ARG A 75 9.04 4.91 -10.88
N ARG A 76 9.74 3.79 -11.11
CA ARG A 76 10.50 3.10 -10.06
C ARG A 76 11.52 4.02 -9.39
N HIS A 77 11.65 3.93 -8.07
CA HIS A 77 12.65 4.70 -7.31
C HIS A 77 12.97 4.02 -5.97
N GLY A 78 14.25 3.86 -5.65
CA GLY A 78 14.70 3.22 -4.41
C GLY A 78 14.08 1.82 -4.24
N ALA A 79 13.41 1.60 -3.10
CA ALA A 79 12.71 0.35 -2.81
C ALA A 79 11.43 0.12 -3.64
N MET A 80 10.89 1.15 -4.32
CA MET A 80 9.70 1.04 -5.17
C MET A 80 10.08 0.49 -6.55
N THR A 81 10.50 -0.78 -6.61
CA THR A 81 11.02 -1.40 -7.83
C THR A 81 9.97 -1.61 -8.91
N ALA A 82 8.74 -1.96 -8.51
CA ALA A 82 7.59 -2.14 -9.42
C ALA A 82 6.93 -0.82 -9.86
N GLY A 83 7.35 0.34 -9.32
CA GLY A 83 6.64 1.60 -9.49
C GLY A 83 5.33 1.64 -8.68
N HIS A 84 4.47 2.61 -9.00
CA HIS A 84 3.15 2.74 -8.40
C HIS A 84 2.17 3.38 -9.38
N VAL A 85 0.88 3.10 -9.24
CA VAL A 85 -0.21 3.74 -9.98
C VAL A 85 -1.28 4.20 -9.02
N ALA A 86 -1.91 5.33 -9.32
CA ALA A 86 -3.02 5.87 -8.54
C ALA A 86 -4.07 6.51 -9.46
N VAL A 87 -5.34 6.39 -9.11
CA VAL A 87 -6.43 6.97 -9.92
C VAL A 87 -6.70 8.39 -9.46
N VAL A 88 -6.71 9.36 -10.38
CA VAL A 88 -7.01 10.76 -10.09
C VAL A 88 -8.49 10.90 -9.76
N THR A 89 -8.80 11.39 -8.56
CA THR A 89 -10.20 11.61 -8.12
C THR A 89 -10.62 13.06 -8.31
N ARG A 90 -9.70 14.01 -8.22
CA ARG A 90 -9.99 15.45 -8.39
C ARG A 90 -8.75 16.25 -8.75
N VAL A 91 -8.92 17.32 -9.53
CA VAL A 91 -7.91 18.37 -9.74
C VAL A 91 -8.32 19.58 -8.92
N LEU A 92 -7.50 19.96 -7.92
CA LEU A 92 -7.79 21.08 -7.02
C LEU A 92 -7.16 22.39 -7.50
N GLY A 93 -6.07 22.30 -8.25
CA GLY A 93 -5.41 23.47 -8.82
C GLY A 93 -4.17 23.11 -9.63
N PRO A 94 -3.34 24.11 -9.98
CA PRO A 94 -2.19 23.92 -10.87
C PRO A 94 -1.10 22.98 -10.33
N ARG A 95 -1.09 22.73 -9.02
CA ARG A 95 -0.05 21.95 -8.33
C ARG A 95 -0.60 20.91 -7.36
N GLU A 96 -1.92 20.68 -7.38
CA GLU A 96 -2.58 19.83 -6.41
C GLU A 96 -3.69 19.01 -7.06
N ILE A 97 -3.61 17.70 -6.84
CA ILE A 97 -4.62 16.72 -7.24
C ILE A 97 -4.87 15.78 -6.07
N LEU A 98 -6.09 15.23 -6.02
CA LEU A 98 -6.42 14.12 -5.15
C LEU A 98 -6.37 12.82 -5.95
N VAL A 99 -5.87 11.76 -5.32
CA VAL A 99 -5.75 10.43 -5.91
C VAL A 99 -6.22 9.36 -4.93
N THR A 100 -6.55 8.17 -5.44
CA THR A 100 -6.90 6.97 -4.66
C THR A 100 -6.07 5.76 -5.11
N GLN A 101 -6.00 4.74 -4.25
CA GLN A 101 -5.17 3.54 -4.41
C GLN A 101 -5.96 2.26 -4.43
#